data_AF-A0A426YMG7-F1
#
_entry.id   AF-A0A426YMG7-F1
#
_cell.length_a   1.000
_cell.length_b   1.000
_cell.length_c   1.000
_cell.angle_alpha   90.00
_cell.angle_beta   90.00
_cell.angle_gamma   90.00
#
_symmetry.space_group_name_H-M   'P 1'
#
loop_
_entity.id
_entity.type
_entity.pdbx_description
1 polymer ?
#
loop_
_entity_poly.entity_id
_entity_poly.type
_entity_poly.pdbx_seq_one_letter_code
_entity_poly.pdbx_strand_id
1 'polypeptide(L)'
;MATVQFFSPPDSIKQLSDSGAFSSVPPLYACRDPDAPSDVDPTLERQIPTIDLSVLTQGDPARRSQMVRQLGRACEEWGFFVVVNHGVPETVREAMLAAAQGFFDLEEEEKAEHSGKHVMDPIRYGTSFNSKVEDIGYWRDYLKVVVHPEFHSPAKPLGFRYSFDGPSSLLSS
;
A
#
# COMPACT_ATOMS: atom_id res chain seq x y z
N MET A 1 25.71 -30.77 -6.50
CA MET A 1 24.27 -30.72 -6.84
C MET A 1 23.61 -29.79 -5.84
N ALA A 2 23.22 -28.59 -6.26
CA ALA A 2 22.47 -27.68 -5.40
C ALA A 2 21.02 -28.16 -5.36
N THR A 3 20.59 -28.66 -4.21
CA THR A 3 19.19 -29.00 -3.96
C THR A 3 18.37 -27.73 -4.15
N VAL A 4 17.50 -27.70 -5.16
CA VAL A 4 16.47 -26.68 -5.27
C VAL A 4 15.50 -26.96 -4.13
N GLN A 5 15.70 -26.30 -2.99
CA GLN A 5 14.68 -26.26 -1.95
C GLN A 5 13.50 -25.52 -2.56
N PHE A 6 12.43 -26.27 -2.86
CA PHE A 6 11.11 -25.68 -3.04
C PHE A 6 10.74 -25.03 -1.71
N PHE A 7 11.02 -23.74 -1.58
CA PHE A 7 10.60 -22.97 -0.43
C PHE A 7 9.08 -22.87 -0.48
N SER A 8 8.41 -23.39 0.54
CA SER A 8 7.09 -22.87 0.88
C SER A 8 7.22 -21.35 1.05
N PRO A 9 6.23 -20.54 0.64
CA PRO A 9 6.27 -19.11 0.88
C PRO A 9 6.53 -18.86 2.37
N PRO A 10 7.46 -17.97 2.72
CA PRO A 10 7.72 -17.62 4.11
C PRO A 10 6.48 -16.92 4.69
N ASP A 11 6.31 -17.07 5.99
CA ASP A 11 5.26 -16.39 6.74
C ASP A 11 5.47 -14.86 6.73
N SER A 12 6.74 -14.41 6.67
CA SER A 12 7.13 -13.01 6.51
C SER A 12 8.39 -12.82 5.65
N ILE A 13 8.33 -11.89 4.70
CA ILE A 13 9.47 -11.39 3.92
C ILE A 13 10.41 -10.56 4.79
N LYS A 14 9.89 -9.80 5.76
CA LYS A 14 10.72 -9.08 6.73
C LYS A 14 11.62 -10.05 7.50
N GLN A 15 11.07 -11.12 8.06
CA GLN A 15 11.87 -12.14 8.75
C GLN A 15 12.89 -12.81 7.82
N LEU A 16 12.47 -13.13 6.59
CA LEU A 16 13.36 -13.70 5.58
C LEU A 16 14.56 -12.77 5.32
N SER A 17 14.30 -11.48 5.16
CA SER A 17 15.32 -10.44 4.94
C SER A 17 16.23 -10.26 6.15
N ASP A 18 15.66 -10.17 7.34
CA ASP A 18 16.40 -9.91 8.60
C ASP A 18 17.25 -11.12 9.03
N SER A 19 16.90 -12.34 8.60
CA SER A 19 17.62 -13.57 8.95
C SER A 19 19.07 -13.61 8.47
N GLY A 20 19.40 -12.82 7.43
CA GLY A 20 20.71 -12.87 6.77
C GLY A 20 21.02 -14.22 6.10
N ALA A 21 20.03 -15.11 5.97
CA ALA A 21 20.22 -16.46 5.44
C ALA A 21 20.57 -16.50 3.94
N PHE A 22 20.37 -15.38 3.23
CA PHE A 22 20.58 -15.27 1.79
C PHE A 22 21.55 -14.14 1.46
N SER A 23 22.51 -14.42 0.59
CA SER A 23 23.42 -13.42 0.02
C SER A 23 22.86 -12.70 -1.21
N SER A 24 21.70 -13.14 -1.70
CA SER A 24 20.99 -12.57 -2.85
C SER A 24 19.49 -12.84 -2.74
N VAL A 25 18.66 -12.03 -3.39
CA VAL A 25 17.20 -12.24 -3.47
C VAL A 25 16.92 -13.64 -4.05
N PRO A 26 16.10 -14.48 -3.39
CA PRO A 26 15.78 -15.82 -3.89
C PRO A 26 15.08 -15.78 -5.25
N PRO A 27 15.26 -16.79 -6.11
CA PRO A 27 14.69 -16.81 -7.47
C PRO A 27 13.17 -16.63 -7.54
N LEU A 28 12.43 -17.06 -6.52
CA LEU A 28 10.97 -16.91 -6.45
C LEU A 28 10.52 -15.43 -6.42
N TYR A 29 11.39 -14.53 -5.98
CA TYR A 29 11.14 -13.09 -5.87
C TYR A 29 11.95 -12.27 -6.87
N ALA A 30 12.86 -12.92 -7.60
CA ALA A 30 13.64 -12.27 -8.62
C ALA A 30 12.73 -12.06 -9.84
N CYS A 31 12.25 -10.83 -10.01
CA CYS A 31 11.60 -10.44 -11.26
C CYS A 31 12.63 -10.59 -12.38
N ARG A 32 12.43 -11.61 -13.23
CA ARG A 32 13.27 -11.85 -14.39
C ARG A 32 12.41 -11.69 -15.61
N ASP A 33 12.13 -10.44 -15.96
CA ASP A 33 11.66 -10.12 -17.30
C ASP A 33 12.89 -9.71 -18.14
N PRO A 34 13.44 -10.62 -18.96
CA PRO A 34 14.57 -10.31 -19.84
C PRO A 34 14.17 -9.38 -21.00
N ASP A 35 12.87 -9.22 -21.26
CA ASP A 35 12.31 -8.37 -22.31
C ASP A 35 11.75 -7.06 -21.76
N ALA A 36 11.82 -6.84 -20.44
CA ALA A 36 11.42 -5.57 -19.84
C ALA A 36 12.24 -4.43 -20.45
N PRO A 37 11.59 -3.43 -21.07
CA PRO A 37 12.29 -2.23 -21.50
C PRO A 37 12.99 -1.62 -20.28
N SER A 38 14.16 -1.01 -20.45
CA SER A 38 14.77 -0.26 -19.36
C SER A 38 13.76 0.78 -18.87
N ASP A 39 13.28 0.65 -17.63
CA ASP A 39 12.16 1.42 -17.04
C ASP A 39 12.38 2.94 -16.95
N VAL A 40 13.48 3.44 -17.49
CA VAL A 40 13.85 4.84 -17.51
C VAL A 40 14.11 5.24 -18.95
N ASP A 41 13.11 5.86 -19.58
CA ASP A 41 13.38 6.74 -20.71
C ASP A 41 14.15 7.96 -20.18
N PRO A 42 15.45 8.09 -20.50
CA PRO A 42 16.29 9.18 -19.99
C PRO A 42 15.88 10.55 -20.53
N THR A 43 14.93 10.63 -21.46
CA THR A 43 14.39 11.87 -22.02
C THR A 43 13.09 12.33 -21.34
N LEU A 44 12.50 11.50 -20.48
CA LEU A 44 11.23 11.76 -19.82
C LEU A 44 11.45 12.45 -18.46
N GLU A 45 11.92 13.69 -18.47
CA GLU A 45 11.84 14.58 -17.30
C GLU A 45 10.39 15.07 -17.07
N ARG A 46 9.43 14.14 -16.98
CA ARG A 46 8.05 14.49 -16.71
C ARG A 46 7.80 14.40 -15.20
N GLN A 47 7.45 15.53 -14.60
CA GLN A 47 7.02 15.56 -13.20
C GLN A 47 5.58 15.04 -13.08
N ILE A 48 5.36 14.17 -12.08
CA ILE A 48 4.02 13.65 -11.77
C ILE A 48 3.08 14.83 -11.50
N PRO A 49 1.88 14.87 -12.11
CA PRO A 49 0.93 15.96 -11.88
C PRO A 49 0.59 16.08 -10.40
N THR A 50 0.59 17.31 -9.88
CA THR A 50 0.16 17.62 -8.52
C THR A 50 -1.16 18.42 -8.56
N ILE A 51 -2.17 17.93 -7.84
CA ILE A 51 -3.51 18.49 -7.77
C ILE A 51 -3.73 19.14 -6.41
N ASP A 52 -4.01 20.44 -6.40
CA ASP A 52 -4.35 21.18 -5.18
C ASP A 52 -5.86 21.13 -4.93
N LEU A 53 -6.28 20.31 -3.95
CA LEU A 53 -7.70 20.11 -3.65
C LEU A 53 -8.35 21.34 -3.00
N SER A 54 -7.55 22.25 -2.40
CA SER A 54 -8.08 23.50 -1.85
C SER A 54 -8.66 24.40 -2.95
N VAL A 55 -8.14 24.31 -4.19
CA VAL A 55 -8.69 25.06 -5.33
C VAL A 55 -10.10 24.60 -5.68
N LEU A 56 -10.39 23.30 -5.56
CA LEU A 56 -11.72 22.75 -5.82
C LEU A 56 -12.72 23.16 -4.75
N THR A 57 -12.30 23.23 -3.49
CA THR A 57 -13.17 23.50 -2.35
C THR A 57 -13.35 25.00 -2.06
N GLN A 58 -12.31 25.81 -2.29
CA GLN A 58 -12.25 27.22 -1.86
C GLN A 58 -12.04 28.20 -3.02
N GLY A 59 -11.64 27.75 -4.21
CA GLY A 59 -11.40 28.62 -5.36
C GLY A 59 -12.68 29.31 -5.90
N ASP A 60 -12.54 30.33 -6.72
CA ASP A 60 -13.66 30.89 -7.49
C ASP A 60 -14.10 29.93 -8.62
N PRO A 61 -15.28 30.14 -9.25
CA PRO A 61 -15.78 29.24 -10.29
C PRO A 61 -14.83 29.04 -11.49
N ALA A 62 -14.05 30.04 -11.87
CA ALA A 62 -13.12 29.94 -12.99
C ALA A 62 -11.91 29.07 -12.62
N ARG A 63 -11.34 29.27 -11.43
CA ARG A 63 -10.24 28.46 -10.89
C ARG A 63 -10.66 27.01 -10.65
N ARG A 64 -11.86 26.78 -10.11
CA ARG A 64 -12.42 25.41 -9.97
C ARG A 64 -12.53 24.72 -11.31
N SER A 65 -13.09 25.40 -12.31
CA SER A 65 -13.24 24.85 -13.67
C SER A 65 -11.89 24.52 -14.31
N GLN A 66 -10.87 25.35 -14.10
CA GLN A 66 -9.51 25.07 -14.56
C GLN A 66 -8.90 23.87 -13.86
N MET A 67 -9.08 23.74 -12.54
CA MET A 67 -8.56 22.62 -11.76
C MET A 67 -9.24 21.30 -12.15
N VAL A 68 -10.55 21.28 -12.39
CA VAL A 68 -11.26 20.09 -12.90
C VAL A 68 -10.68 19.64 -14.25
N ARG A 69 -10.36 20.58 -15.15
CA ARG A 69 -9.70 20.24 -16.43
C ARG A 69 -8.28 19.71 -16.24
N GLN A 70 -7.53 20.22 -15.26
CA GLN A 70 -6.20 19.71 -14.93
C GLN A 70 -6.27 18.29 -14.36
N LEU A 71 -7.21 18.03 -13.45
CA LEU A 71 -7.48 16.71 -12.92
C LEU A 71 -7.86 15.71 -14.03
N GLY A 72 -8.76 16.12 -14.95
CA GLY A 72 -9.14 15.31 -16.11
C GLY A 72 -7.94 14.92 -16.97
N ARG A 73 -7.07 15.88 -17.31
CA ARG A 73 -5.83 15.60 -18.06
C ARG A 73 -4.88 14.68 -17.31
N ALA A 74 -4.74 14.84 -15.99
CA ALA A 74 -3.91 13.94 -15.19
C ALA A 74 -4.44 12.49 -15.25
N CYS A 75 -5.77 12.31 -15.17
CA CYS A 75 -6.37 10.99 -15.33
C CYS A 75 -6.16 10.40 -16.74
N GLU A 76 -6.31 11.21 -17.80
CA GLU A 76 -6.20 10.74 -19.19
C GLU A 76 -4.75 10.48 -19.63
N GLU A 77 -3.82 11.36 -19.28
CA GLU A 77 -2.44 11.30 -19.76
C GLU A 77 -1.55 10.43 -18.85
N TRP A 78 -1.82 10.40 -17.54
CA TRP A 78 -0.98 9.70 -16.56
C TRP A 78 -1.67 8.52 -15.89
N GLY A 79 -2.98 8.60 -15.64
CA GLY A 79 -3.71 7.62 -14.83
C GLY A 79 -3.43 7.70 -13.33
N PHE A 80 -2.52 8.57 -12.88
CA PHE A 80 -2.21 8.85 -11.48
C PHE A 80 -1.70 10.28 -11.28
N PHE A 81 -1.78 10.77 -10.04
CA PHE A 81 -1.35 12.11 -9.65
C PHE A 81 -1.13 12.18 -8.14
N VAL A 82 -0.41 13.21 -7.68
CA VAL A 82 -0.25 13.55 -6.26
C VAL A 82 -1.33 14.56 -5.89
N VAL A 83 -1.92 14.44 -4.69
CA VAL A 83 -2.86 15.44 -4.16
C VAL A 83 -2.21 16.18 -3.00
N VAL A 84 -2.36 17.51 -2.98
CA VAL A 84 -1.96 18.38 -1.87
C VAL A 84 -3.16 19.16 -1.36
N ASN A 85 -3.06 19.67 -0.13
CA ASN A 85 -4.13 20.42 0.54
C ASN A 85 -5.48 19.67 0.53
N HIS A 86 -5.44 18.35 0.69
CA HIS A 86 -6.62 17.46 0.67
C HIS A 86 -7.49 17.56 1.93
N GLY A 87 -7.08 18.32 2.94
CA GLY A 87 -7.86 18.56 4.16
C GLY A 87 -7.80 17.44 5.20
N VAL A 88 -7.04 16.37 4.96
CA VAL A 88 -6.77 15.34 5.98
C VAL A 88 -5.71 15.88 6.94
N PRO A 89 -5.98 15.96 8.26
CA PRO A 89 -5.00 16.46 9.23
C PRO A 89 -3.73 15.62 9.23
N GLU A 90 -2.58 16.29 9.37
CA GLU A 90 -1.27 15.61 9.45
C GLU A 90 -1.21 14.63 10.63
N THR A 91 -1.84 14.98 11.76
CA THR A 91 -1.95 14.12 12.94
C THR A 91 -2.66 12.79 12.66
N VAL A 92 -3.67 12.77 11.78
CA VAL A 92 -4.36 11.54 11.36
C VAL A 92 -3.43 10.68 10.50
N ARG A 93 -2.70 11.30 9.56
CA ARG A 93 -1.70 10.60 8.73
C ARG A 93 -0.61 9.96 9.60
N GLU A 94 -0.06 10.71 10.54
CA GLU A 94 0.97 10.24 11.47
C GLU A 94 0.47 9.11 12.36
N ALA A 95 -0.73 9.23 12.92
CA ALA A 95 -1.35 8.17 13.72
C ALA A 95 -1.59 6.89 12.91
N MET A 96 -1.97 7.01 11.63
CA MET A 96 -2.15 5.87 10.73
C MET A 96 -0.81 5.18 10.42
N LEU A 97 0.23 5.95 10.12
CA LEU A 97 1.58 5.40 9.88
C LEU A 97 2.15 4.72 11.13
N ALA A 98 2.01 5.34 12.30
CA ALA A 98 2.45 4.76 13.56
C ALA A 98 1.68 3.47 13.91
N ALA A 99 0.36 3.43 13.66
CA ALA A 99 -0.43 2.22 13.87
C ALA A 99 -0.02 1.09 12.91
N ALA A 100 0.20 1.40 11.63
CA ALA A 100 0.70 0.43 10.66
C ALA A 100 2.08 -0.11 11.08
N GLN A 101 3.01 0.78 11.44
CA GLN A 101 4.32 0.38 11.93
C GLN A 101 4.20 -0.50 13.17
N GLY A 102 3.42 -0.09 14.17
CA GLY A 102 3.21 -0.86 15.39
C GLY A 102 2.58 -2.23 15.16
N PHE A 103 1.81 -2.43 14.08
CA PHE A 103 1.35 -3.76 13.68
C PHE A 103 2.48 -4.63 13.12
N PHE A 104 3.32 -4.07 12.23
CA PHE A 104 4.42 -4.83 11.62
C PHE A 104 5.59 -5.09 12.58
N ASP A 105 5.65 -4.36 13.69
CA ASP A 105 6.58 -4.57 14.80
C ASP A 105 6.10 -5.65 15.81
N LEU A 106 4.86 -6.14 15.69
CA LEU A 106 4.38 -7.28 16.50
C LEU A 106 5.14 -8.57 16.19
N GLU A 107 5.10 -9.50 17.14
CA GLU A 107 5.62 -10.85 16.91
C GLU A 107 4.86 -11.55 15.77
N GLU A 108 5.54 -12.46 15.08
CA GLU A 108 4.97 -13.11 13.89
C GLU A 108 3.73 -13.92 14.23
N GLU A 109 3.69 -14.56 15.40
CA GLU A 109 2.54 -15.30 15.91
C GLU A 109 1.30 -14.41 16.04
N GLU A 110 1.48 -13.15 16.47
CA GLU A 110 0.38 -12.19 16.62
C GLU A 110 -0.11 -11.69 15.27
N LYS A 111 0.79 -11.44 14.32
CA LYS A 111 0.41 -11.07 12.95
C LYS A 111 -0.26 -12.23 12.21
N ALA A 112 0.19 -13.46 12.44
CA ALA A 112 -0.32 -14.67 11.83
C ALA A 112 -1.78 -15.00 12.23
N GLU A 113 -2.28 -14.45 13.33
CA GLU A 113 -3.71 -14.46 13.67
C GLU A 113 -4.58 -13.86 12.53
N HIS A 114 -3.98 -12.99 11.72
CA HIS A 114 -4.60 -12.32 10.60
C HIS A 114 -4.26 -12.91 9.23
N SER A 115 -3.57 -14.06 9.09
CA SER A 115 -3.15 -14.59 7.77
C SER A 115 -4.31 -14.84 6.77
N GLY A 116 -5.55 -14.83 7.25
CA GLY A 116 -6.77 -14.99 6.47
C GLY A 116 -6.97 -16.43 6.02
N LYS A 117 -8.18 -16.95 6.21
CA LYS A 117 -8.59 -18.28 5.71
C LYS A 117 -9.15 -18.16 4.29
N HIS A 118 -9.74 -17.02 3.97
CA HIS A 118 -10.32 -16.72 2.67
C HIS A 118 -9.82 -15.37 2.13
N VAL A 119 -9.71 -15.28 0.80
CA VAL A 119 -9.29 -14.04 0.11
C VAL A 119 -10.21 -12.84 0.38
N MET A 120 -11.45 -13.10 0.80
CA MET A 120 -12.47 -12.10 1.12
C MET A 120 -12.54 -11.74 2.60
N ASP A 121 -11.66 -12.30 3.44
CA ASP A 121 -11.63 -11.93 4.86
C ASP A 121 -11.38 -10.42 5.00
N PRO A 122 -12.11 -9.75 5.92
CA PRO A 122 -12.08 -8.29 6.05
C PRO A 122 -10.73 -7.78 6.58
N ILE A 123 -10.02 -8.61 7.34
CA ILE A 123 -8.64 -8.35 7.79
C ILE A 123 -7.78 -9.50 7.30
N ARG A 124 -6.69 -9.18 6.59
CA ARG A 124 -5.77 -10.19 6.06
C ARG A 124 -4.32 -9.72 6.05
N TYR A 125 -3.45 -10.52 6.64
CA TYR A 125 -2.00 -10.38 6.63
C TYR A 125 -1.38 -11.45 5.73
N GLY A 126 -0.20 -11.18 5.18
CA GLY A 126 0.58 -12.18 4.46
C GLY A 126 1.58 -11.56 3.50
N THR A 127 2.22 -12.41 2.70
CA THR A 127 3.30 -12.04 1.78
C THR A 127 2.88 -12.05 0.31
N SER A 128 1.84 -12.83 -0.02
CA SER A 128 1.32 -13.03 -1.38
C SER A 128 -0.21 -12.89 -1.39
N PHE A 129 -0.75 -12.27 -2.43
CA PHE A 129 -2.19 -12.03 -2.53
C PHE A 129 -2.91 -13.33 -2.92
N ASN A 130 -2.35 -14.05 -3.89
CA ASN A 130 -2.79 -15.37 -4.32
C ASN A 130 -1.64 -16.24 -4.85
N SER A 131 -1.00 -17.00 -3.94
CA SER A 131 0.11 -17.91 -4.28
C SER A 131 -0.22 -19.01 -5.30
N LYS A 132 -1.51 -19.23 -5.61
CA LYS A 132 -1.94 -20.20 -6.63
C LYS A 132 -1.96 -19.63 -8.05
N VAL A 133 -1.89 -18.31 -8.19
CA VAL A 133 -1.96 -17.59 -9.48
C VAL A 133 -0.69 -16.74 -9.71
N GLU A 134 0.11 -16.51 -8.66
CA GLU A 134 1.36 -15.78 -8.75
C GLU A 134 2.52 -16.71 -9.17
N ASP A 135 3.09 -16.46 -10.34
CA ASP A 135 4.31 -17.12 -10.81
C ASP A 135 5.58 -16.54 -10.14
N ILE A 136 5.50 -15.30 -9.66
CA ILE A 136 6.58 -14.57 -8.97
C ILE A 136 6.01 -14.00 -7.67
N GLY A 137 6.69 -14.26 -6.56
CA GLY A 137 6.32 -13.71 -5.25
C GLY A 137 6.68 -12.22 -5.13
N TYR A 138 5.87 -11.46 -4.42
CA TYR A 138 6.20 -10.07 -4.09
C TYR A 138 7.18 -10.02 -2.91
N TRP A 139 8.19 -9.15 -3.01
CA TRP A 139 9.07 -8.84 -1.89
C TRP A 139 8.42 -7.83 -0.94
N ARG A 140 7.31 -8.24 -0.31
CA ARG A 140 6.54 -7.42 0.63
C ARG A 140 5.78 -8.27 1.64
N ASP A 141 5.56 -7.70 2.81
CA ASP A 141 4.50 -8.09 3.73
C ASP A 141 3.36 -7.09 3.60
N TYR A 142 2.11 -7.52 3.72
CA TYR A 142 0.95 -6.63 3.63
C TYR A 142 -0.05 -6.90 4.75
N LEU A 143 -0.79 -5.84 5.11
CA LEU A 143 -2.01 -5.92 5.89
C LEU A 143 -3.13 -5.26 5.08
N LYS A 144 -4.17 -6.03 4.76
CA LYS A 144 -5.41 -5.58 4.15
C LYS A 144 -6.45 -5.41 5.25
N VAL A 145 -7.11 -4.26 5.28
CA VAL A 145 -8.23 -3.98 6.18
C VAL A 145 -9.37 -3.37 5.37
N VAL A 146 -10.54 -3.99 5.42
CA VAL A 146 -11.78 -3.41 4.88
C VAL A 146 -12.30 -2.41 5.90
N VAL A 147 -12.40 -1.14 5.48
CA VAL A 147 -12.80 -0.03 6.37
C VAL A 147 -14.17 0.58 6.02
N HIS A 148 -14.77 0.15 4.91
CA HIS A 148 -16.08 0.61 4.44
C HIS A 148 -16.79 -0.54 3.68
N PRO A 149 -18.12 -0.71 3.81
CA PRO A 149 -19.04 0.12 4.63
C PRO A 149 -18.95 -0.15 6.13
N GLU A 150 -18.49 -1.33 6.54
CA GLU A 150 -18.23 -1.66 7.93
C GLU A 150 -16.74 -1.44 8.25
N PHE A 151 -16.47 -0.82 9.39
CA PHE A 151 -15.11 -0.53 9.83
C PHE A 151 -14.52 -1.72 10.60
N HIS A 152 -13.63 -2.47 9.94
CA HIS A 152 -12.83 -3.52 10.57
C HIS A 152 -11.45 -2.98 10.99
N SER A 153 -10.87 -3.57 12.03
CA SER A 153 -9.54 -3.21 12.52
C SER A 153 -8.95 -4.37 13.32
N PRO A 154 -7.64 -4.63 13.22
CA PRO A 154 -6.89 -5.40 14.20
C PRO A 154 -7.10 -4.86 15.62
N ALA A 155 -7.06 -5.76 16.62
CA ALA A 155 -7.12 -5.38 18.04
C ALA A 155 -5.76 -4.89 18.58
N LYS A 156 -4.68 -5.28 17.91
CA LYS A 156 -3.30 -4.91 18.23
C LYS A 156 -2.66 -4.19 17.04
N PRO A 157 -1.77 -3.21 17.27
CA PRO A 157 -1.47 -2.59 18.57
C PRO A 157 -2.67 -1.82 19.13
N LEU A 158 -2.69 -1.62 20.46
CA LEU A 158 -3.65 -0.73 21.10
C LEU A 158 -3.54 0.66 20.46
N GLY A 159 -4.62 1.15 19.84
CA GLY A 159 -4.58 2.40 19.07
C GLY A 159 -4.91 2.22 17.59
N PHE A 160 -4.72 1.03 17.01
CA PHE A 160 -4.89 0.83 15.57
C PHE A 160 -6.28 1.27 15.09
N ARG A 161 -7.34 0.86 15.81
CA ARG A 161 -8.72 1.24 15.51
C ARG A 161 -8.94 2.76 15.52
N TYR A 162 -8.34 3.46 16.48
CA TYR A 162 -8.55 4.88 16.71
C TYR A 162 -7.80 5.77 15.71
N SER A 163 -6.75 5.25 15.07
CA SER A 163 -6.02 5.96 14.01
C SER A 163 -6.84 6.17 12.74
N PHE A 164 -7.84 5.32 12.50
CA PHE A 164 -8.75 5.44 11.35
C PHE A 164 -10.08 6.09 11.72
N ASP A 165 -10.47 6.06 13.00
CA ASP A 165 -11.59 6.82 13.57
C ASP A 165 -11.19 8.30 13.81
N GLY A 166 -10.56 8.95 12.82
CA GLY A 166 -10.47 10.42 12.78
C GLY A 166 -11.87 11.03 12.97
N PRO A 167 -12.00 12.29 13.44
CA PRO A 167 -13.29 12.87 13.81
C PRO A 167 -14.32 12.57 12.71
N SER A 168 -15.32 11.77 13.06
CA SER A 168 -16.15 10.95 12.16
C SER A 168 -17.09 11.74 11.23
N SER A 169 -16.58 12.71 10.46
CA SER A 169 -17.43 13.59 9.66
C SER A 169 -16.86 14.03 8.30
N LEU A 170 -15.68 13.59 7.86
CA LEU A 170 -15.09 14.10 6.60
C LEU A 170 -15.24 13.20 5.37
N LEU A 171 -15.81 12.00 5.49
CA LEU A 171 -16.03 11.09 4.35
C LEU A 171 -17.51 10.74 4.10
N SER A 172 -18.43 11.47 4.74
CA SER A 172 -19.86 11.45 4.42
C SER A 172 -20.30 12.86 4.03
N SER A 173 -19.97 13.28 2.81
CA SER A 173 -20.60 14.43 2.14
C SER A 173 -20.55 14.22 0.62
#